data_AF-A0A1B6MIL9-F1
#
_entry.id   AF-A0A1B6MIL9-F1
#
_cell.length_a   1.000
_cell.length_b   1.000
_cell.length_c   1.000
_cell.angle_alpha   90.00
_cell.angle_beta   90.00
_cell.angle_gamma   90.00
#
_symmetry.space_group_name_H-M   'P 1'
#
loop_
_entity.id
_entity.type
_entity.pdbx_description
1 polymer ?
#
loop_
_entity_poly.entity_id
_entity_poly.type
_entity_poly.pdbx_seq_one_letter_code
_entity_poly.pdbx_strand_id
1 'polypeptide(L)'
;VTSIVDCISCKEPIRDVVVQAMNKTWHQEHFVCTHCHKPITSQRYYIYKEQPYCEADYTMLFLKKCTACGKPIGDVVVMALDRPWHRECFVCANCGATLSHKGFYESDGRPMCLDCYESQFSPQCK
;
A
#
# COMPACT_ATOMS: atom_id res chain seq x y z
N VAL A 1 -24.79 28.03 -24.11
CA VAL A 1 -25.46 26.89 -23.45
C VAL A 1 -24.62 26.48 -22.27
N THR A 2 -25.02 26.85 -21.05
CA THR A 2 -24.31 26.41 -19.84
C THR A 2 -24.75 24.97 -19.61
N SER A 3 -23.91 23.99 -19.94
CA SER A 3 -24.22 22.59 -19.70
C SER A 3 -24.29 22.36 -18.19
N ILE A 4 -25.52 22.32 -17.66
CA ILE A 4 -25.78 22.00 -16.26
C ILE A 4 -25.50 20.50 -16.11
N VAL A 5 -24.56 20.16 -15.24
CA VAL A 5 -24.19 18.77 -14.93
C VAL A 5 -24.77 18.40 -13.58
N ASP A 6 -25.48 17.28 -13.49
CA ASP A 6 -26.10 16.84 -12.25
C ASP A 6 -25.13 16.02 -11.40
N CYS A 7 -25.21 16.17 -10.08
CA CYS A 7 -24.45 15.34 -9.17
C CYS A 7 -25.04 13.94 -9.10
N ILE A 8 -24.20 12.91 -9.29
CA ILE A 8 -24.67 11.52 -9.22
C ILE A 8 -25.16 11.11 -7.83
N SER A 9 -24.67 11.76 -6.77
CA SER A 9 -25.01 11.46 -5.37
C SER A 9 -26.35 12.06 -4.95
N CYS A 10 -26.51 13.39 -5.08
CA CYS A 10 -27.74 14.09 -4.64
C CYS A 10 -28.76 14.36 -5.76
N LYS A 11 -28.42 14.11 -7.03
CA LYS A 11 -29.26 14.37 -8.22
C LYS A 11 -29.58 15.85 -8.50
N GLU A 12 -28.97 16.76 -7.77
CA GLU A 12 -29.12 18.21 -7.98
C GLU A 12 -28.08 18.76 -8.96
N PRO A 13 -28.40 19.85 -9.69
CA PRO A 13 -27.50 20.49 -10.63
C PRO A 13 -26.32 21.18 -9.95
N ILE A 14 -25.10 20.89 -10.42
CA ILE A 14 -23.86 21.49 -9.91
C ILE A 14 -23.69 22.88 -10.52
N ARG A 15 -23.72 23.92 -9.68
CA ARG A 15 -23.59 25.32 -10.10
C ARG A 15 -22.19 25.91 -9.91
N ASP A 16 -21.37 25.29 -9.06
CA ASP A 16 -20.08 25.79 -8.63
C ASP A 16 -18.94 24.87 -9.12
N VAL A 17 -18.15 24.30 -8.20
CA VAL A 17 -17.03 23.41 -8.49
C VAL A 17 -17.53 22.00 -8.80
N VAL A 18 -17.22 21.52 -10.00
CA VAL A 18 -17.49 20.14 -10.40
C VAL A 18 -16.28 19.25 -10.13
N VAL A 19 -16.51 18.12 -9.46
CA VAL A 19 -15.54 17.03 -9.38
C VAL A 19 -15.91 15.99 -10.44
N GLN A 20 -15.02 15.80 -11.41
CA GLN A 20 -15.13 14.75 -12.41
C GLN A 20 -14.27 13.56 -11.98
N ALA A 21 -14.93 12.46 -11.63
CA ALA A 21 -14.28 11.24 -11.16
C ALA A 21 -15.10 10.03 -11.58
N MET A 22 -14.43 8.94 -11.98
CA MET A 22 -15.09 7.68 -12.32
C MET A 22 -16.13 7.83 -13.44
N ASN A 23 -15.83 8.67 -14.45
CA ASN A 23 -16.75 9.06 -15.53
C ASN A 23 -18.09 9.65 -15.05
N LYS A 24 -18.12 10.21 -13.84
CA LYS A 24 -19.30 10.79 -13.20
C LYS A 24 -18.97 12.19 -12.66
N THR A 25 -20.01 12.97 -12.43
CA THR A 25 -19.94 14.32 -11.87
C THR A 25 -20.46 14.33 -10.44
N TRP A 26 -19.71 14.99 -9.57
CA TRP A 26 -19.99 15.07 -8.14
C TRP A 26 -19.85 16.52 -7.68
N HIS A 27 -20.63 16.92 -6.68
CA HIS A 27 -20.24 18.06 -5.89
C HIS A 27 -19.00 17.73 -5.06
N GLN A 28 -18.22 18.74 -4.72
CA GLN A 28 -17.00 18.59 -3.92
C GLN A 28 -17.27 17.92 -2.56
N GLU A 29 -18.37 18.27 -1.89
CA GLU A 29 -18.78 17.68 -0.62
C GLU A 29 -19.38 16.28 -0.74
N HIS A 30 -19.87 15.92 -1.92
CA HIS A 30 -20.47 14.61 -2.19
C HIS A 30 -19.47 13.57 -2.71
N PHE A 31 -18.25 14.00 -3.09
CA PHE A 31 -17.15 13.10 -3.42
C PHE A 31 -16.40 12.72 -2.14
N VAL A 32 -16.96 11.74 -1.42
CA VAL A 32 -16.46 11.29 -0.10
C VAL A 32 -15.81 9.91 -0.17
N CYS A 33 -14.92 9.63 0.78
CA CYS A 33 -14.38 8.30 0.94
C CYS A 33 -15.45 7.33 1.44
N THR A 34 -15.52 6.16 0.81
CA THR A 34 -16.47 5.10 1.18
C THR A 34 -16.29 4.60 2.62
N HIS A 35 -15.06 4.60 3.14
CA HIS A 35 -14.77 4.07 4.47
C HIS A 35 -14.95 5.13 5.58
N CYS A 36 -14.25 6.27 5.51
CA CYS A 36 -14.33 7.28 6.56
C CYS A 36 -15.41 8.36 6.35
N HIS A 37 -16.10 8.36 5.20
CA HIS A 37 -17.11 9.35 4.81
C HIS A 37 -16.64 10.82 4.77
N LYS A 38 -15.32 11.05 4.84
CA LYS A 38 -14.75 12.40 4.71
C LYS A 38 -14.67 12.80 3.23
N PRO A 39 -14.92 14.08 2.89
CA PRO A 39 -14.69 14.60 1.55
C PRO A 39 -13.26 14.35 1.09
N ILE A 40 -13.10 13.81 -0.12
CA ILE A 40 -11.79 13.58 -0.72
C ILE A 40 -11.38 14.89 -1.39
N THR A 41 -10.67 15.74 -0.64
CA THR A 41 -10.18 17.04 -1.12
C THR A 41 -8.81 16.94 -1.80
N SER A 42 -8.10 15.82 -1.62
CA SER A 42 -6.84 15.56 -2.30
C SER A 42 -7.07 15.26 -3.77
N GLN A 43 -6.17 15.71 -4.64
CA GLN A 43 -6.15 15.31 -6.06
C GLN A 43 -5.93 13.80 -6.23
N ARG A 44 -5.34 13.14 -5.22
CA ARG A 44 -5.08 11.70 -5.23
C ARG A 44 -6.19 10.96 -4.47
N TYR A 45 -6.84 10.05 -5.18
CA TYR A 45 -7.81 9.09 -4.65
C TYR A 45 -7.63 7.74 -5.31
N TYR A 46 -8.18 6.70 -4.72
CA TYR A 46 -8.09 5.34 -5.23
C TYR A 46 -9.48 4.76 -5.43
N ILE A 47 -9.64 3.92 -6.46
CA ILE A 47 -10.90 3.25 -6.78
C ILE A 47 -10.75 1.78 -6.44
N TYR A 48 -11.63 1.25 -5.60
CA TYR A 48 -11.72 -0.18 -5.32
C TYR A 48 -13.17 -0.61 -5.42
N LYS A 49 -13.44 -1.65 -6.25
CA LYS A 49 -14.80 -2.13 -6.54
C LYS A 49 -15.78 -0.99 -6.90
N GLU A 50 -15.36 -0.12 -7.83
CA GLU A 50 -16.16 1.02 -8.31
C GLU A 50 -16.59 2.01 -7.22
N GLN A 51 -15.84 2.09 -6.12
CA GLN A 51 -16.08 3.02 -5.03
C GLN A 51 -14.80 3.81 -4.70
N PRO A 52 -14.92 5.13 -4.39
CA PRO A 52 -13.78 5.98 -4.09
C PRO A 52 -13.31 5.80 -2.64
N TYR A 53 -11.99 5.73 -2.46
CA TYR A 53 -11.32 5.68 -1.16
C TYR A 53 -10.27 6.79 -1.07
N CYS A 54 -10.14 7.40 0.11
CA CYS A 54 -9.02 8.30 0.38
C CYS A 54 -7.72 7.49 0.46
N GLU A 55 -6.58 8.15 0.23
CA GLU A 55 -5.26 7.52 0.26
C GLU A 55 -4.99 6.77 1.57
N ALA A 56 -5.36 7.36 2.71
CA ALA A 56 -5.15 6.77 4.03
C ALA A 56 -5.93 5.46 4.22
N ASP A 57 -7.23 5.47 3.91
CA ASP A 57 -8.08 4.28 4.04
C ASP A 57 -7.70 3.23 3.01
N TYR A 58 -7.42 3.62 1.76
CA TYR A 58 -6.99 2.68 0.74
C TYR A 58 -5.70 1.96 1.14
N THR A 59 -4.73 2.72 1.64
CA THR A 59 -3.45 2.22 2.12
C THR A 59 -3.61 1.27 3.32
N MET A 60 -4.50 1.59 4.24
CA MET A 60 -4.73 0.76 5.43
C MET A 60 -5.53 -0.51 5.13
N LEU A 61 -6.51 -0.45 4.23
CA LEU A 61 -7.46 -1.53 3.96
C LEU A 61 -6.97 -2.51 2.90
N PHE A 62 -6.27 -2.04 1.86
CA PHE A 62 -6.03 -2.85 0.65
C PHE A 62 -4.57 -3.14 0.35
N LEU A 63 -3.62 -2.37 0.90
CA LEU A 63 -2.20 -2.64 0.67
C LEU A 63 -1.68 -3.75 1.58
N LYS A 64 -0.77 -4.56 1.04
CA LYS A 64 -0.04 -5.57 1.81
C LYS A 64 0.78 -4.89 2.89
N LYS A 65 0.85 -5.50 4.07
CA LYS A 65 1.66 -5.00 5.19
C LYS A 65 3.00 -5.70 5.23
N CYS A 66 4.08 -4.96 5.40
CA CYS A 66 5.41 -5.52 5.55
C CYS A 66 5.50 -6.38 6.82
N THR A 67 6.09 -7.56 6.67
CA THR A 67 6.25 -8.53 7.77
C THR A 67 7.16 -8.01 8.88
N ALA A 68 8.18 -7.21 8.55
CA ALA A 68 9.12 -6.69 9.53
C ALA A 68 8.55 -5.52 10.36
N CYS A 69 7.93 -4.53 9.70
CA CYS A 69 7.55 -3.27 10.33
C CYS A 69 6.05 -3.09 10.51
N GLY A 70 5.22 -3.96 9.93
CA GLY A 70 3.75 -3.90 9.97
C GLY A 70 3.12 -2.77 9.15
N LYS A 71 3.93 -1.91 8.52
CA LYS A 71 3.43 -0.78 7.72
C LYS A 71 3.02 -1.25 6.31
N PRO A 72 2.01 -0.61 5.69
CA PRO A 72 1.64 -0.87 4.30
C PRO A 72 2.80 -0.66 3.31
N ILE A 73 2.83 -1.46 2.25
CA ILE A 73 3.80 -1.36 1.15
C ILE A 73 3.11 -0.68 -0.03
N GLY A 74 3.50 0.58 -0.31
CA GLY A 74 2.91 1.40 -1.36
C GLY A 74 3.56 1.30 -2.73
N ASP A 75 4.76 0.71 -2.81
CA ASP A 75 5.58 0.67 -4.01
C ASP A 75 6.00 -0.78 -4.38
N VAL A 76 7.30 -1.08 -4.43
CA VAL A 76 7.87 -2.37 -4.73
C VAL A 76 7.77 -3.29 -3.51
N VAL A 77 6.92 -4.32 -3.65
CA VAL A 77 6.88 -5.44 -2.70
C VAL A 77 7.98 -6.44 -2.99
N VAL A 78 8.74 -6.81 -1.96
CA VAL A 78 9.60 -7.99 -1.99
C VAL A 78 8.79 -9.16 -1.45
N MET A 79 8.56 -10.18 -2.27
CA MET A 79 7.96 -11.44 -1.85
C MET A 79 9.08 -12.42 -1.51
N ALA A 80 9.20 -12.78 -0.23
CA ALA A 80 10.20 -13.73 0.26
C ALA A 80 9.62 -14.49 1.46
N LEU A 81 9.94 -15.78 1.56
CA LEU A 81 9.38 -16.66 2.60
C LEU A 81 7.83 -16.66 2.60
N ASP A 82 7.23 -16.63 1.39
CA ASP A 82 5.79 -16.46 1.15
C ASP A 82 5.14 -15.24 1.83
N ARG A 83 5.96 -14.26 2.19
CA ARG A 83 5.57 -13.09 2.95
C ARG A 83 5.97 -11.79 2.24
N PRO A 84 5.19 -10.71 2.40
CA PRO A 84 5.50 -9.40 1.85
C PRO A 84 6.46 -8.60 2.75
N TRP A 85 7.43 -7.92 2.14
CA TRP A 85 8.43 -7.09 2.81
C TRP A 85 8.68 -5.80 2.02
N HIS A 86 9.01 -4.71 2.72
CA HIS A 86 9.68 -3.57 2.08
C HIS A 86 11.10 -3.99 1.66
N ARG A 87 11.61 -3.42 0.57
CA ARG A 87 12.99 -3.66 0.10
C ARG A 87 14.04 -3.35 1.17
N GLU A 88 13.81 -2.32 1.97
CA GLU A 88 14.68 -1.89 3.07
C GLU A 88 14.51 -2.73 4.34
N CYS A 89 13.35 -3.37 4.51
CA CYS A 89 13.04 -4.22 5.66
C CYS A 89 13.48 -5.67 5.44
N PHE A 90 13.79 -6.07 4.21
CA PHE A 90 14.28 -7.40 3.90
C PHE A 90 15.79 -7.50 4.18
N VAL A 91 16.10 -7.64 5.47
CA VAL A 91 17.47 -7.64 6.01
C VAL A 91 17.75 -8.90 6.83
N CYS A 92 19.02 -9.27 6.95
CA CYS A 92 19.46 -10.38 7.77
C CYS A 92 19.07 -10.16 9.24
N ALA A 93 18.39 -11.14 9.83
CA ALA A 93 17.95 -11.09 11.23
C ALA A 93 19.09 -10.99 12.25
N ASN A 94 20.32 -11.37 11.87
CA ASN A 94 21.48 -11.36 12.75
C ASN A 94 22.35 -10.11 12.59
N CYS A 95 22.64 -9.67 11.37
CA CYS A 95 23.56 -8.55 11.10
C CYS A 95 22.90 -7.31 10.48
N GLY A 96 21.63 -7.38 10.08
CA GLY A 96 20.91 -6.27 9.44
C GLY A 96 21.32 -5.98 7.99
N ALA A 97 22.16 -6.81 7.36
CA ALA A 97 22.56 -6.62 5.96
C ALA A 97 21.37 -6.84 5.01
N THR A 98 21.22 -5.97 4.01
CA THR A 98 20.17 -6.07 2.99
C THR A 98 20.31 -7.34 2.15
N LEU A 99 19.21 -8.10 2.02
CA LEU A 99 19.17 -9.39 1.32
C LEU A 99 18.56 -9.30 -0.08
N SER A 100 18.06 -8.12 -0.48
CA SER A 100 17.30 -7.88 -1.72
C SER A 100 18.02 -8.26 -3.04
N HIS A 101 19.32 -8.57 -3.02
CA HIS A 101 20.12 -8.93 -4.20
C HIS A 101 21.03 -10.16 -4.02
N LYS A 102 21.06 -10.78 -2.83
CA LYS A 102 21.91 -11.93 -2.52
C LYS A 102 21.05 -13.13 -2.17
N GLY A 103 21.56 -14.34 -2.38
CA GLY A 103 20.92 -15.53 -1.81
C GLY A 103 20.78 -15.38 -0.29
N PHE A 104 19.65 -15.83 0.24
CA PHE A 104 19.36 -15.81 1.67
C PHE A 104 18.92 -17.20 2.14
N TYR A 105 19.05 -17.43 3.44
CA TYR A 105 18.57 -18.63 4.13
C TYR A 105 17.43 -18.26 5.06
N GLU A 106 16.55 -19.21 5.33
CA GLU A 106 15.51 -19.08 6.34
C GLU A 106 15.99 -19.67 7.67
N SER A 107 15.78 -18.95 8.76
CA SER A 107 15.95 -19.47 10.12
C SER A 107 14.85 -18.89 11.01
N ASP A 108 14.07 -19.75 11.67
CA ASP A 108 12.92 -19.39 12.51
C ASP A 108 11.92 -18.43 11.83
N GLY A 109 11.66 -18.63 10.53
CA GLY A 109 10.77 -17.77 9.75
C GLY A 109 11.33 -16.37 9.47
N ARG A 110 12.63 -16.16 9.68
CA ARG A 110 13.34 -14.90 9.42
C ARG A 110 14.45 -15.09 8.39
N PRO A 111 14.69 -14.10 7.53
CA PRO A 111 15.71 -14.20 6.51
C PRO A 111 17.12 -13.93 7.10
N MET A 112 18.11 -14.69 6.66
CA MET A 112 19.50 -14.65 7.14
C MET A 112 20.47 -14.62 5.97
N CYS A 113 21.57 -13.88 6.08
CA CYS A 113 22.63 -13.89 5.06
C CYS A 113 23.47 -15.17 5.15
N LEU A 114 24.11 -15.54 4.03
CA LEU A 114 25.03 -16.68 3.95
C LEU A 114 26.11 -16.62 5.05
N ASP A 115 26.79 -15.48 5.24
CA ASP A 115 27.87 -15.36 6.22
C ASP A 115 27.41 -15.66 7.67
N CYS A 116 26.23 -15.18 8.06
CA CYS A 116 25.67 -15.44 9.39
C CYS A 116 25.19 -16.88 9.53
N TYR A 117 24.64 -17.44 8.45
CA TYR A 117 24.23 -18.84 8.42
C TYR A 117 25.44 -19.77 8.56
N GLU A 118 26.49 -19.55 7.77
CA GLU A 118 27.73 -20.33 7.87
C GLU A 118 28.41 -20.17 9.23
N SER A 119 28.43 -18.96 9.81
CA SER A 119 29.01 -18.77 11.15
C SER A 119 28.24 -19.49 12.27
N GLN A 120 26.94 -19.74 12.12
CA GLN A 120 26.13 -20.45 13.13
C GLN A 120 26.07 -21.96 12.90
N PHE A 121 26.09 -22.39 11.64
CA PHE A 121 25.78 -23.77 11.26
C PHE A 121 26.92 -24.51 10.56
N SER A 122 28.05 -23.85 10.29
CA SER A 122 29.23 -24.54 9.76
C SER A 122 29.95 -25.25 10.91
N PRO A 123 30.03 -26.60 10.90
CA PRO A 123 30.87 -27.30 11.85
C PRO A 123 32.32 -26.86 11.61
N GLN A 124 32.95 -26.24 12.61
CA GLN A 124 34.39 -26.08 12.60
C GLN A 124 35.00 -27.49 12.59
N CYS A 125 35.53 -27.90 11.44
CA CYS A 125 36.46 -29.02 11.40
C CYS A 125 37.64 -28.67 12.30
N LYS A 126 37.75 -29.36 13.44
CA LYS A 126 38.97 -29.42 14.25
C LYS A 126 39.90 -30.48 13.69
#